data_AF-A0A8J2ILB5-F1
#
_entry.id   AF-A0A8J2ILB5-F1
#
_cell.length_a   1.000
_cell.length_b   1.000
_cell.length_c   1.000
_cell.angle_alpha   90.00
_cell.angle_beta   90.00
_cell.angle_gamma   90.00
#
_symmetry.space_group_name_H-M   'P 1'
#
loop_
_entity.id
_entity.type
_entity.pdbx_description
1 polymer ?
#
loop_
_entity_poly.entity_id
_entity_poly.type
_entity_poly.pdbx_seq_one_letter_code
_entity_poly.pdbx_strand_id
1 'polypeptide(L)'
;MDHPKLNPNAAPVRFPDCCLALSTKLLNILSDIFSRTTISKDKDRPTVLSIGSGSGLLEALLLHQQDNSDTGIASCNVEGVEVQQAGKDAVNKYLPEQAIYTVRGSWDVVSRLQDPDVTSLMFVYPRQPALILDYMKAITRDGLNVQVIVWLGPMADWEVFESCFDGQFAVVEKRQGTEAGLDEYEMMALVRKSSN
;
A
#
# COMPACT_ATOMS: atom_id res chain seq x y z
N MET A 1 -5.02 -9.28 -18.34
CA MET A 1 -4.06 -10.17 -17.64
C MET A 1 -4.86 -11.13 -16.79
N ASP A 2 -4.51 -12.41 -16.79
CA ASP A 2 -5.12 -13.40 -15.91
C ASP A 2 -4.47 -13.28 -14.53
N HIS A 3 -5.27 -13.07 -13.48
CA HIS A 3 -4.78 -12.89 -12.12
C HIS A 3 -4.99 -14.21 -11.35
N PRO A 4 -4.08 -14.62 -10.45
CA PRO A 4 -4.31 -15.80 -9.65
C PRO A 4 -5.59 -15.63 -8.83
N LYS A 5 -6.47 -16.63 -8.86
CA LYS A 5 -7.71 -16.61 -8.10
C LYS A 5 -7.44 -16.99 -6.65
N LEU A 6 -7.67 -16.07 -5.74
CA LEU A 6 -7.64 -16.35 -4.30
C LEU A 6 -8.93 -17.07 -3.89
N ASN A 7 -8.80 -18.12 -3.08
CA ASN A 7 -9.95 -18.78 -2.47
C ASN A 7 -10.40 -17.97 -1.24
N PRO A 8 -11.66 -17.51 -1.17
CA PRO A 8 -12.17 -16.68 -0.08
C PRO A 8 -12.03 -17.28 1.33
N ASN A 9 -12.00 -18.61 1.43
CA ASN A 9 -11.93 -19.33 2.71
C ASN A 9 -10.56 -19.98 2.96
N ALA A 10 -9.57 -19.75 2.09
CA ALA A 10 -8.25 -20.33 2.25
C ALA A 10 -7.35 -19.49 3.16
N ALA A 11 -6.32 -20.15 3.70
CA ALA A 11 -5.22 -19.49 4.38
C ALA A 11 -4.46 -18.56 3.40
N PRO A 12 -3.75 -17.53 3.92
CA PRO A 12 -2.89 -16.68 3.11
C PRO A 12 -1.87 -17.48 2.31
N VAL A 13 -1.64 -17.09 1.06
CA VAL A 13 -0.78 -17.81 0.12
C VAL A 13 0.39 -16.93 -0.31
N ARG A 14 1.60 -17.48 -0.26
CA ARG A 14 2.80 -16.84 -0.83
C ARG A 14 2.88 -17.13 -2.33
N PHE A 15 3.04 -16.07 -3.11
CA PHE A 15 3.27 -16.16 -4.55
C PHE A 15 4.77 -15.99 -4.84
N PRO A 16 5.34 -16.66 -5.85
CA PRO A 16 6.77 -16.59 -6.15
C PRO A 16 7.32 -15.18 -6.37
N ASP A 17 6.46 -14.25 -6.79
CA ASP A 17 6.79 -12.86 -7.09
C ASP A 17 6.08 -11.84 -6.19
N CYS A 18 5.61 -12.27 -5.02
CA CYS A 18 5.08 -11.38 -3.98
C CYS A 18 5.66 -11.75 -2.61
N CYS A 19 6.30 -10.78 -1.94
CA CYS A 19 6.90 -11.01 -0.63
C CYS A 19 5.88 -11.28 0.47
N LEU A 20 4.72 -10.61 0.39
CA LEU A 20 3.62 -10.71 1.34
C LEU A 20 2.75 -11.93 1.03
N ALA A 21 2.30 -12.67 2.04
CA ALA A 21 1.25 -13.66 1.82
C ALA A 21 -0.09 -12.97 1.56
N LEU A 22 -0.80 -13.39 0.52
CA LEU A 22 -2.03 -12.76 0.06
C LEU A 22 -3.25 -13.60 0.41
N SER A 23 -4.34 -12.95 0.82
CA SER A 23 -5.64 -13.57 1.04
C SER A 23 -6.76 -12.61 0.69
N THR A 24 -7.95 -13.14 0.40
CA THR A 24 -9.15 -12.30 0.20
C THR A 24 -9.47 -11.47 1.44
N LYS A 25 -9.18 -12.00 2.65
CA LYS A 25 -9.36 -11.26 3.90
C LYS A 25 -8.50 -9.99 3.94
N LEU A 26 -7.22 -10.10 3.57
CA LEU A 26 -6.33 -8.94 3.47
C LEU A 26 -6.88 -7.91 2.46
N LEU A 27 -7.27 -8.36 1.26
CA LEU A 27 -7.78 -7.47 0.22
C LEU A 27 -9.05 -6.72 0.67
N ASN A 28 -9.97 -7.42 1.35
CA ASN A 28 -11.17 -6.82 1.92
C ASN A 28 -10.85 -5.74 2.97
N ILE A 29 -9.89 -6.03 3.86
CA ILE A 29 -9.46 -5.08 4.90
C ILE A 29 -8.85 -3.83 4.26
N LEU A 30 -7.93 -4.00 3.31
CA LEU A 30 -7.29 -2.89 2.61
C LEU A 30 -8.31 -2.06 1.81
N SER A 31 -9.24 -2.72 1.11
CA SER A 31 -10.32 -2.06 0.37
C SER A 31 -11.20 -1.19 1.29
N ASP A 32 -11.60 -1.73 2.45
CA ASP A 32 -12.37 -0.97 3.44
C ASP A 32 -11.58 0.23 3.97
N ILE A 33 -10.29 0.05 4.30
CA ILE A 33 -9.42 1.13 4.78
C ILE A 33 -9.34 2.28 3.76
N PHE A 34 -9.04 1.98 2.50
CA PHE A 34 -8.83 3.00 1.47
C PHE A 34 -10.14 3.63 0.98
N SER A 35 -11.26 2.91 1.02
CA SER A 35 -12.57 3.49 0.67
C SER A 35 -13.02 4.61 1.62
N ARG A 36 -12.51 4.63 2.86
CA ARG A 36 -12.88 5.64 3.86
C ARG A 36 -12.12 6.96 3.70
N THR A 37 -11.10 7.02 2.83
CA THR A 37 -10.33 8.24 2.56
C THR A 37 -10.90 9.09 1.43
N THR A 38 -12.01 8.65 0.81
CA THR A 38 -12.70 9.36 -0.26
C THR A 38 -13.48 10.56 0.33
N ILE A 39 -12.78 11.64 0.68
CA ILE A 39 -13.39 12.78 1.41
C ILE A 39 -13.93 13.89 0.49
N SER A 40 -13.68 13.86 -0.83
CA SER A 40 -14.12 14.97 -1.69
C SER A 40 -15.45 14.72 -2.40
N LYS A 41 -16.27 15.79 -2.45
CA LYS A 41 -17.47 15.94 -3.28
C LYS A 41 -17.13 16.13 -4.77
N ASP A 42 -15.85 16.19 -5.13
CA ASP A 42 -15.39 16.20 -6.51
C ASP A 42 -15.24 14.79 -7.08
N LYS A 43 -15.45 14.69 -8.39
CA LYS A 43 -15.53 13.45 -9.18
C LYS A 43 -14.22 12.64 -9.26
N ASP A 44 -13.15 13.08 -8.60
CA ASP A 44 -11.83 12.47 -8.74
C ASP A 44 -11.64 11.33 -7.73
N ARG A 45 -11.31 10.15 -8.25
CA ARG A 45 -11.04 8.94 -7.46
C ARG A 45 -9.74 9.14 -6.68
N PRO A 46 -9.73 8.94 -5.35
CA PRO A 46 -8.48 9.03 -4.58
C PRO A 46 -7.52 7.92 -4.99
N THR A 47 -6.22 8.20 -4.84
CA THR A 47 -5.14 7.30 -5.22
C THR A 47 -4.38 6.81 -4.00
N VAL A 48 -4.08 5.51 -4.01
CA VAL A 48 -3.16 4.83 -3.10
C VAL A 48 -1.84 4.59 -3.82
N LEU A 49 -0.72 5.06 -3.26
CA LEU A 49 0.61 4.68 -3.74
C LEU A 49 1.16 3.50 -2.95
N SER A 50 1.42 2.38 -3.63
CA SER A 50 2.06 1.19 -3.06
C SER A 50 3.57 1.25 -3.24
N ILE A 51 4.29 1.51 -2.15
CA ILE A 51 5.75 1.63 -2.12
C ILE A 51 6.38 0.26 -1.88
N GLY A 52 7.23 -0.18 -2.82
CA GLY A 52 7.76 -1.55 -2.83
C GLY A 52 6.79 -2.53 -3.51
N SER A 53 6.13 -2.09 -4.58
CA SER A 53 5.08 -2.86 -5.26
C SER A 53 5.56 -4.17 -5.90
N GLY A 54 6.86 -4.37 -6.10
CA GLY A 54 7.42 -5.59 -6.65
C GLY A 54 6.80 -5.94 -8.01
N SER A 55 6.17 -7.11 -8.09
CA SER A 55 5.50 -7.57 -9.33
C SER A 55 4.20 -6.83 -9.64
N GLY A 56 3.63 -6.08 -8.70
CA GLY A 56 2.32 -5.44 -8.84
C GLY A 56 1.13 -6.36 -8.51
N LEU A 57 1.38 -7.58 -8.03
CA LEU A 57 0.33 -8.58 -7.87
C LEU A 57 -0.72 -8.16 -6.82
N LEU A 58 -0.29 -7.63 -5.68
CA LEU A 58 -1.19 -7.17 -4.61
C LEU A 58 -2.10 -6.05 -5.12
N GLU A 59 -1.52 -5.09 -5.81
CA GLU A 59 -2.20 -3.91 -6.33
C GLU A 59 -3.22 -4.29 -7.40
N ALA A 60 -2.84 -5.18 -8.31
CA ALA A 60 -3.73 -5.67 -9.36
C ALA A 60 -4.91 -6.47 -8.79
N LEU A 61 -4.68 -7.26 -7.74
CA LEU A 61 -5.75 -7.97 -7.03
C LEU A 61 -6.70 -7.03 -6.28
N LEU A 62 -6.18 -5.94 -5.68
CA LEU A 62 -7.02 -4.91 -5.07
C LEU A 62 -7.92 -4.23 -6.10
N LEU A 63 -7.35 -3.79 -7.23
CA LEU A 63 -8.11 -3.18 -8.32
C LEU A 63 -9.18 -4.13 -8.87
N HIS A 64 -8.80 -5.40 -9.13
CA HIS A 64 -9.73 -6.41 -9.60
C HIS A 64 -10.89 -6.66 -8.62
N GLN A 65 -10.61 -6.68 -7.31
CA GLN A 65 -11.65 -6.86 -6.30
C GLN A 65 -12.62 -5.67 -6.29
N GLN A 66 -12.11 -4.44 -6.41
CA GLN A 66 -12.93 -3.23 -6.45
C GLN A 66 -13.86 -3.22 -7.67
N ASP A 67 -13.34 -3.57 -8.84
CA ASP A 67 -14.10 -3.60 -10.11
C ASP A 67 -15.20 -4.66 -10.12
N ASN A 68 -15.05 -5.76 -9.37
CA ASN A 68 -16.04 -6.84 -9.29
C ASN A 68 -16.95 -6.75 -8.05
N SER A 69 -16.76 -5.74 -7.19
CA SER A 69 -17.59 -5.59 -6.00
C SER A 69 -18.85 -4.79 -6.33
N ASP A 70 -20.01 -5.44 -6.35
CA ASP A 70 -21.34 -4.80 -6.42
C ASP A 70 -21.72 -4.04 -5.13
N THR A 71 -20.75 -3.82 -4.24
CA THR A 71 -20.98 -3.43 -2.84
C THR A 71 -21.18 -1.93 -2.63
N GLY A 72 -21.11 -1.11 -3.68
CA GLY A 72 -21.27 0.34 -3.58
C GLY A 72 -20.16 1.04 -2.79
N ILE A 73 -19.08 0.34 -2.48
CA ILE A 73 -17.88 0.89 -1.83
C ILE A 73 -17.17 1.80 -2.82
N ALA A 74 -16.82 3.01 -2.38
CA ALA A 74 -16.09 3.97 -3.20
C ALA A 74 -14.74 3.38 -3.64
N SER A 75 -14.52 3.33 -4.95
CA SER A 75 -13.30 2.81 -5.54
C SER A 75 -12.17 3.83 -5.48
N CYS A 76 -10.96 3.35 -5.25
CA CYS A 76 -9.74 4.16 -5.34
C CYS A 76 -8.92 3.72 -6.57
N ASN A 77 -7.91 4.50 -6.93
CA ASN A 77 -6.83 4.03 -7.79
C ASN A 77 -5.76 3.39 -6.91
N VAL A 78 -5.03 2.43 -7.45
CA VAL A 78 -3.86 1.84 -6.81
C VAL A 78 -2.73 1.86 -7.81
N GLU A 79 -1.65 2.55 -7.46
CA GLU A 79 -0.47 2.73 -8.32
C GLU A 79 0.76 2.17 -7.59
N GLY A 80 1.62 1.47 -8.34
CA GLY A 80 2.81 0.83 -7.80
C GLY A 80 4.05 1.70 -7.96
N VAL A 81 4.88 1.75 -6.92
CA VAL A 81 6.20 2.37 -6.93
C VAL A 81 7.26 1.29 -6.71
N GLU A 82 8.22 1.19 -7.62
CA GLU A 82 9.30 0.20 -7.53
C GLU A 82 10.64 0.77 -8.01
N VAL A 83 11.74 0.19 -7.55
CA VAL A 83 13.08 0.55 -7.98
C VAL A 83 13.30 0.19 -9.44
N GLN A 84 13.76 1.17 -10.23
CA GLN A 84 14.19 0.93 -11.61
C GLN A 84 15.38 -0.04 -11.63
N GLN A 85 15.22 -1.18 -12.31
CA GLN A 85 16.32 -2.12 -12.52
C GLN A 85 17.02 -1.80 -13.84
N ALA A 86 18.29 -1.36 -13.77
CA ALA A 86 19.06 -1.06 -14.97
C ALA A 86 19.22 -2.31 -15.85
N GLY A 87 18.78 -2.21 -17.11
CA GLY A 87 18.99 -3.24 -18.13
C GLY A 87 18.18 -4.53 -17.97
N LYS A 88 17.08 -4.52 -17.21
CA LYS A 88 16.15 -5.64 -17.04
C LYS A 88 14.73 -5.23 -17.39
N ASP A 89 13.88 -6.23 -17.67
CA ASP A 89 12.44 -6.04 -17.83
C ASP A 89 11.83 -5.38 -16.59
N ALA A 90 10.70 -4.70 -16.77
CA ALA A 90 9.95 -4.11 -15.67
C ALA A 90 9.64 -5.17 -14.60
N VAL A 91 9.92 -4.84 -13.34
CA VAL A 91 9.64 -5.75 -12.21
C VAL A 91 8.15 -5.99 -12.10
N ASN A 92 7.37 -4.92 -12.29
CA ASN A 92 5.93 -4.97 -12.28
C ASN A 92 5.42 -5.60 -13.58
N LYS A 93 4.65 -6.67 -13.41
CA LYS A 93 4.06 -7.46 -14.50
C LYS A 93 2.56 -7.30 -14.57
N TYR A 94 1.91 -7.00 -13.43
CA TYR A 94 0.46 -7.08 -13.28
C TYR A 94 -0.25 -5.74 -13.46
N LEU A 95 0.40 -4.62 -13.13
CA LEU A 95 -0.15 -3.30 -13.34
C LEU A 95 0.06 -2.83 -14.79
N PRO A 96 -0.87 -2.03 -15.33
CA PRO A 96 -0.65 -1.38 -16.60
C PRO A 96 0.40 -0.26 -16.45
N GLU A 97 1.12 0.07 -17.54
CA GLU A 97 2.27 0.99 -17.52
C GLU A 97 1.96 2.34 -16.86
N GLN A 98 0.77 2.89 -17.08
CA GLN A 98 0.34 4.16 -16.50
C GLN A 98 0.18 4.14 -14.97
N ALA A 99 0.09 2.96 -14.36
CA ALA A 99 -0.02 2.78 -12.92
C ALA A 99 1.31 2.35 -12.28
N ILE A 100 2.41 2.41 -13.03
CA ILE A 100 3.74 2.04 -12.57
C ILE A 100 4.63 3.29 -12.53
N TYR A 101 5.11 3.61 -11.34
CA TYR A 101 6.12 4.62 -11.12
C TYR A 101 7.42 3.95 -10.71
N THR A 102 8.54 4.52 -11.19
CA THR A 102 9.86 4.03 -10.82
C THR A 102 10.67 5.07 -10.08
N VAL A 103 11.42 4.61 -9.09
CA VAL A 103 12.38 5.41 -8.33
C VAL A 103 13.78 4.87 -8.60
N ARG A 104 14.81 5.67 -8.33
CA ARG A 104 16.19 5.27 -8.69
C ARG A 104 16.77 4.16 -7.79
N GLY A 105 16.03 3.71 -6.75
CA GLY A 105 16.54 2.98 -5.60
C GLY A 105 15.63 3.10 -4.36
N SER A 106 15.98 2.41 -3.26
CA SER A 106 15.11 2.19 -2.09
C SER A 106 15.09 3.33 -1.05
N TRP A 107 15.58 4.50 -1.42
CA TRP A 107 15.73 5.71 -0.60
C TRP A 107 15.05 6.97 -1.18
N ASP A 108 14.34 6.83 -2.30
CA ASP A 108 13.93 7.93 -3.15
C ASP A 108 12.42 8.06 -3.06
N VAL A 109 11.98 9.31 -3.02
CA VAL A 109 10.58 9.65 -2.83
C VAL A 109 10.01 9.97 -4.21
N VAL A 110 9.05 9.16 -4.64
CA VAL A 110 8.42 9.33 -5.96
C VAL A 110 7.76 10.70 -6.08
N SER A 111 7.93 11.37 -7.22
CA SER A 111 7.33 12.69 -7.47
C SER A 111 5.79 12.64 -7.47
N ARG A 112 5.21 11.50 -7.85
CA ARG A 112 3.77 11.24 -7.83
C ARG A 112 3.12 11.50 -6.47
N LEU A 113 3.89 11.44 -5.38
CA LEU A 113 3.43 11.78 -4.04
C LEU A 113 2.88 13.21 -3.91
N GLN A 114 3.32 14.14 -4.76
CA GLN A 114 2.93 15.57 -4.70
C GLN A 114 1.52 15.85 -5.21
N ASP A 115 0.92 14.88 -5.92
CA ASP A 115 -0.35 15.11 -6.57
C ASP A 115 -1.53 15.07 -5.57
N PRO A 116 -2.52 15.96 -5.72
CA PRO A 116 -3.56 16.18 -4.70
C PRO A 116 -4.52 15.00 -4.52
N ASP A 117 -4.64 14.12 -5.52
CA ASP A 117 -5.46 12.91 -5.47
C ASP A 117 -4.80 11.78 -4.67
N VAL A 118 -3.50 11.88 -4.37
CA VAL A 118 -2.81 10.91 -3.51
C VAL A 118 -3.20 11.16 -2.05
N THR A 119 -4.07 10.28 -1.54
CA THR A 119 -4.59 10.37 -0.17
C THR A 119 -4.07 9.28 0.75
N SER A 120 -3.47 8.23 0.20
CA SER A 120 -3.03 7.07 0.97
C SER A 120 -1.71 6.51 0.48
N LEU A 121 -0.93 5.98 1.42
CA LEU A 121 0.28 5.21 1.12
C LEU A 121 0.15 3.79 1.66
N MET A 122 0.77 2.86 0.96
CA MET A 122 0.94 1.48 1.41
C MET A 122 2.41 1.12 1.31
N PHE A 123 3.08 0.88 2.43
CA PHE A 123 4.46 0.37 2.45
C PHE A 123 4.42 -1.15 2.53
N VAL A 124 4.91 -1.83 1.50
CA VAL A 124 4.92 -3.28 1.41
C VAL A 124 6.35 -3.79 1.59
N TYR A 125 6.61 -4.51 2.68
CA TYR A 125 7.92 -5.05 3.02
C TYR A 125 9.07 -4.01 2.89
N PRO A 126 8.93 -2.80 3.48
CA PRO A 126 9.97 -1.78 3.37
C PRO A 126 11.26 -2.28 4.01
N ARG A 127 12.39 -2.09 3.32
CA ARG A 127 13.69 -2.64 3.76
C ARG A 127 14.38 -1.84 4.85
N GLN A 128 14.08 -0.55 4.95
CA GLN A 128 14.79 0.35 5.87
C GLN A 128 13.89 1.49 6.37
N PRO A 129 13.96 1.85 7.68
CA PRO A 129 13.21 2.95 8.28
C PRO A 129 13.42 4.30 7.58
N ALA A 130 14.62 4.54 7.07
CA ALA A 130 15.00 5.79 6.39
C ALA A 130 14.06 6.14 5.24
N LEU A 131 13.57 5.14 4.49
CA LEU A 131 12.61 5.36 3.40
C LEU A 131 11.31 5.96 3.92
N ILE A 132 10.74 5.38 4.98
CA ILE A 132 9.49 5.89 5.56
C ILE A 132 9.72 7.30 6.08
N LEU A 133 10.81 7.53 6.82
CA LEU A 133 11.15 8.86 7.33
C LEU A 133 11.24 9.92 6.22
N ASP A 134 11.78 9.59 5.05
CA ASP A 134 11.88 10.54 3.94
C ASP A 134 10.51 10.84 3.29
N TYR A 135 9.63 9.83 3.18
CA TYR A 135 8.23 10.05 2.80
C TYR A 135 7.50 10.92 3.82
N MET A 136 7.64 10.65 5.13
CA MET A 136 7.02 11.43 6.19
C MET A 136 7.49 12.88 6.22
N LYS A 137 8.80 13.11 5.98
CA LYS A 137 9.37 14.46 5.84
C LYS A 137 8.77 15.17 4.63
N ALA A 138 8.65 14.52 3.48
CA ALA A 138 8.06 15.12 2.28
C ALA A 138 6.59 15.52 2.52
N ILE A 139 5.79 14.61 3.09
CA ILE A 139 4.38 14.86 3.45
C ILE A 139 4.26 16.07 4.37
N THR A 140 5.10 16.12 5.42
CA THR A 140 5.04 17.18 6.44
C THR A 140 5.52 18.52 5.89
N ARG A 141 6.65 18.53 5.19
CA ARG A 141 7.27 19.75 4.65
C ARG A 141 6.37 20.42 3.63
N ASP A 142 5.75 19.63 2.76
CA ASP A 142 5.00 20.13 1.61
C ASP A 142 3.48 20.16 1.86
N GLY A 143 3.03 19.74 3.06
CA GLY A 143 1.62 19.80 3.46
C GLY A 143 0.72 18.86 2.63
N LEU A 144 1.22 17.69 2.26
CA LEU A 144 0.55 16.80 1.30
C LEU A 144 -0.74 16.18 1.87
N ASN A 145 -1.63 15.76 0.96
CA ASN A 145 -2.99 15.31 1.28
C ASN A 145 -3.08 13.86 1.81
N VAL A 146 -1.96 13.24 2.17
CA VAL A 146 -1.95 11.87 2.72
C VAL A 146 -2.67 11.84 4.07
N GLN A 147 -3.73 11.03 4.17
CA GLN A 147 -4.57 10.86 5.36
C GLN A 147 -4.35 9.51 6.03
N VAL A 148 -4.03 8.47 5.24
CA VAL A 148 -3.90 7.09 5.71
C VAL A 148 -2.60 6.49 5.20
N ILE A 149 -1.91 5.76 6.07
CA ILE A 149 -0.76 4.97 5.71
C ILE A 149 -0.99 3.55 6.23
N VAL A 150 -0.76 2.56 5.37
CA VAL A 150 -0.75 1.15 5.75
C VAL A 150 0.69 0.65 5.65
N TRP A 151 1.16 0.00 6.70
CA TRP A 151 2.44 -0.73 6.71
C TRP A 151 2.17 -2.22 6.75
N LEU A 152 2.84 -2.97 5.86
CA LEU A 152 2.72 -4.42 5.74
C LEU A 152 4.12 -5.04 5.76
N GLY A 153 4.39 -5.96 6.68
CA GLY A 153 5.71 -6.58 6.79
C GLY A 153 5.85 -7.55 7.97
N PRO A 154 7.07 -8.05 8.23
CA PRO A 154 7.34 -8.98 9.33
C PRO A 154 7.08 -8.34 10.69
N MET A 155 6.44 -9.07 11.60
CA MET A 155 6.18 -8.59 12.98
C MET A 155 7.45 -8.16 13.71
N ALA A 156 8.55 -8.91 13.51
CA ALA A 156 9.83 -8.64 14.16
C ALA A 156 10.44 -7.29 13.75
N ASP A 157 10.06 -6.76 12.59
CA ASP A 157 10.62 -5.50 12.09
C ASP A 157 9.83 -4.29 12.61
N TRP A 158 8.58 -4.49 13.06
CA TRP A 158 7.66 -3.40 13.39
C TRP A 158 8.22 -2.40 14.40
N GLU A 159 8.90 -2.87 15.46
CA GLU A 159 9.47 -2.00 16.50
C GLU A 159 10.46 -0.98 15.92
N VAL A 160 11.14 -1.31 14.81
CA VAL A 160 12.09 -0.42 14.13
C VAL A 160 11.36 0.65 13.29
N PHE A 161 10.15 0.33 12.80
CA PHE A 161 9.37 1.21 11.93
C PHE A 161 8.34 2.06 12.67
N GLU A 162 7.88 1.65 13.85
CA GLU A 162 6.80 2.31 14.60
C GLU A 162 7.09 3.81 14.81
N SER A 163 8.29 4.15 15.25
CA SER A 163 8.69 5.54 15.51
C SER A 163 8.84 6.39 14.25
N CYS A 164 8.82 5.80 13.05
CA CYS A 164 8.89 6.56 11.80
C CYS A 164 7.62 7.39 11.57
N PHE A 165 6.51 7.01 12.20
CA PHE A 165 5.21 7.64 12.03
C PHE A 165 4.90 8.70 13.08
N ASP A 166 5.80 8.94 14.04
CA ASP A 166 5.59 9.92 15.11
C ASP A 166 5.38 11.35 14.56
N GLY A 167 4.49 12.10 15.22
CA GLY A 167 4.22 13.50 14.89
C GLY A 167 2.81 13.72 14.35
N GLN A 168 2.70 14.05 13.05
CA GLN A 168 1.38 14.32 12.42
C GLN A 168 0.54 13.07 12.19
N PHE A 169 1.09 11.89 12.44
CA PHE A 169 0.42 10.62 12.26
C PHE A 169 0.45 9.84 13.57
N ALA A 170 -0.54 8.95 13.73
CA ALA A 170 -0.63 8.06 14.87
C ALA A 170 -0.98 6.66 14.39
N VAL A 171 -0.34 5.66 14.98
CA VAL A 171 -0.71 4.25 14.81
C VAL A 171 -2.02 4.04 15.55
N VAL A 172 -3.08 3.76 14.80
CA VAL A 172 -4.44 3.61 15.37
C VAL A 172 -4.88 2.17 15.48
N GLU A 173 -4.24 1.26 14.74
CA GLU A 173 -4.57 -0.15 14.75
C GLU A 173 -3.37 -1.01 14.30
N LYS A 174 -3.20 -2.16 14.95
CA LYS A 174 -2.24 -3.21 14.58
C LYS A 174 -2.99 -4.54 14.51
N ARG A 175 -2.81 -5.29 13.42
CA ARG A 175 -3.39 -6.63 13.23
C ARG A 175 -2.29 -7.61 12.88
N GLN A 176 -2.25 -8.75 13.57
CA GLN A 176 -1.18 -9.75 13.41
C GLN A 176 -1.67 -10.98 12.65
N GLY A 177 -0.85 -11.46 11.73
CA GLY A 177 -1.03 -12.68 10.95
C GLY A 177 -2.46 -12.86 10.43
N THR A 178 -3.08 -13.96 10.82
CA THR A 178 -4.41 -14.33 10.33
C THR A 178 -5.50 -13.31 10.66
N GLU A 179 -5.34 -12.46 11.68
CA GLU A 179 -6.25 -11.34 11.97
C GLU A 179 -6.27 -10.32 10.83
N ALA A 180 -5.10 -10.04 10.25
CA ALA A 180 -4.93 -9.18 9.08
C ALA A 180 -5.17 -9.92 7.75
N GLY A 181 -5.36 -11.25 7.78
CA GLY A 181 -5.35 -12.07 6.56
C GLY A 181 -3.94 -12.26 5.98
N LEU A 182 -2.92 -12.23 6.84
CA LEU A 182 -1.51 -12.38 6.52
C LEU A 182 -0.94 -13.68 7.12
N ASP A 183 0.26 -14.04 6.69
CA ASP A 183 1.01 -15.18 7.26
C ASP A 183 1.32 -14.95 8.76
N GLU A 184 1.55 -16.01 9.53
CA GLU A 184 1.65 -15.94 11.00
C GLU A 184 2.78 -15.04 11.53
N TYR A 185 3.80 -14.75 10.71
CA TYR A 185 4.93 -13.87 11.05
C TYR A 185 4.78 -12.45 10.49
N GLU A 186 3.70 -12.15 9.79
CA GLU A 186 3.44 -10.88 9.13
C GLU A 186 2.38 -10.06 9.88
N MET A 187 2.42 -8.74 9.77
CA MET A 187 1.40 -7.88 10.36
C MET A 187 1.08 -6.68 9.49
N MET A 188 -0.05 -6.08 9.81
CA MET A 188 -0.51 -4.81 9.28
C MET A 188 -0.56 -3.78 10.41
N ALA A 189 0.00 -2.60 10.16
CA ALA A 189 -0.21 -1.42 10.97
C ALA A 189 -0.96 -0.37 10.15
N LEU A 190 -2.03 0.17 10.72
CA LEU A 190 -2.81 1.25 10.16
C LEU A 190 -2.47 2.53 10.90
N VAL A 191 -2.03 3.51 10.13
CA VAL A 191 -1.57 4.80 10.58
C VAL A 191 -2.48 5.87 9.98
N ARG A 192 -2.99 6.77 10.81
CA ARG A 192 -3.87 7.86 10.37
C ARG A 192 -3.25 9.20 10.71
N LYS A 193 -3.49 10.19 9.86
CA LYS A 193 -3.17 11.58 10.17
C LYS A 193 -3.94 11.99 11.42
N SER A 194 -3.24 12.51 12.41
CA SER A 194 -3.81 13.03 13.64
C SER A 194 -4.72 14.21 13.29
N SER A 195 -5.97 14.18 13.76
CA SER A 195 -6.85 15.36 13.66
C SER A 195 -6.30 16.42 14.61
N ASN A 196 -5.87 17.55 14.07
CA ASN A 196 -5.64 18.76 14.88
C ASN A 196 -6.98 19.34 15.35
#